data_AF-A0A914Y6W6-F1
#
_entry.id   AF-A0A914Y6W6-F1
#
_cell.length_a   1.000
_cell.length_b   1.000
_cell.length_c   1.000
_cell.angle_alpha   90.00
_cell.angle_beta   90.00
_cell.angle_gamma   90.00
#
_symmetry.space_group_name_H-M   'P 1'
#
loop_
_entity.id
_entity.type
_entity.pdbx_description
1 polymer ?
#
loop_
_entity_poly.entity_id
_entity_poly.type
_entity_poly.pdbx_seq_one_letter_code
_entity_poly.pdbx_strand_id
1 'polypeptide(L)'
;MGSDGTIIWEPELQTKCEYVQWKTIEGDLSKDIWVSRDRELALTFKAMTKVQDCNSTFIVSDQGYAILSYQFEETKLSNNSRSKREAPGIVLSNQLAGQLTAGQENALKVTKEYFKSALYHICQNSDTLADAIKSLASANPTLLARQLLENPNIQARLITESLLEVTPCEELNMTQVHFTPLQHCFDKMPVKFEYYDNTLTLHGFMDPVTGVVSSKATEVDCNTHSHFYIEQSDGKIKQINQKTGHVEYVKEAEKLNFKSAKLQYIKDEHRYLKILSSQT
;
A
#
# COMPACT_ATOMS: atom_id res chain seq x y z
N MET A 1 -9.94 -72.90 49.92
CA MET A 1 -9.99 -73.62 48.63
C MET A 1 -10.82 -72.77 47.68
N GLY A 2 -10.19 -71.83 47.00
CA GLY A 2 -10.83 -70.97 46.00
C GLY A 2 -10.61 -71.61 44.64
N SER A 3 -11.69 -71.75 43.87
CA SER A 3 -11.68 -72.34 42.53
C SER A 3 -10.85 -71.51 41.56
N ASP A 4 -9.72 -72.05 41.11
CA ASP A 4 -9.00 -71.57 39.92
C ASP A 4 -9.91 -71.76 38.70
N GLY A 5 -10.42 -70.66 38.16
CA GLY A 5 -11.15 -70.66 36.90
C GLY A 5 -10.18 -70.86 35.74
N THR A 6 -10.37 -71.91 34.95
CA THR A 6 -9.60 -72.12 33.72
C THR A 6 -10.18 -71.26 32.59
N ILE A 7 -9.40 -70.28 32.12
CA ILE A 7 -9.74 -69.50 30.93
C ILE A 7 -9.26 -70.29 29.72
N ILE A 8 -10.20 -70.80 28.93
CA ILE A 8 -9.93 -71.40 27.63
C ILE A 8 -10.29 -70.33 26.59
N TRP A 9 -9.29 -69.79 25.90
CA TRP A 9 -9.49 -68.94 24.73
C TRP A 9 -8.98 -69.69 23.50
N GLU A 10 -9.72 -69.62 22.40
CA GLU A 10 -9.21 -70.04 21.10
C GLU A 10 -8.33 -68.90 20.56
N PRO A 11 -7.04 -69.14 20.27
CA PRO A 11 -6.21 -68.14 19.64
C PRO A 11 -6.74 -67.90 18.22
N GLU A 12 -7.33 -66.73 17.99
CA GLU A 12 -7.58 -66.24 16.64
C GLU A 12 -6.25 -66.19 15.89
N LEU A 13 -6.10 -67.06 14.88
CA LEU A 13 -4.94 -67.07 13.98
C LEU A 13 -4.95 -65.90 12.98
N GLN A 14 -5.91 -64.97 13.09
CA GLN A 14 -5.93 -63.76 12.29
C GLN A 14 -5.04 -62.72 12.95
N THR A 15 -3.87 -62.49 12.35
CA THR A 15 -3.06 -61.29 12.59
C THR A 15 -3.95 -60.05 12.40
N LYS A 16 -4.25 -59.34 13.48
CA LYS A 16 -4.90 -58.03 13.42
C LYS A 16 -3.96 -57.08 12.68
N CYS A 17 -4.39 -56.58 11.52
CA CYS A 17 -3.66 -55.55 10.79
C CYS A 17 -3.52 -54.30 11.67
N GLU A 18 -2.36 -53.67 11.63
CA GLU A 18 -2.09 -52.42 12.34
C GLU A 18 -2.88 -51.26 11.73
N TYR A 19 -3.06 -51.28 10.41
CA TYR A 19 -3.81 -50.26 9.67
C TYR A 19 -5.19 -50.77 9.27
N VAL A 20 -6.21 -50.00 9.64
CA VAL A 20 -7.61 -50.21 9.23
C VAL A 20 -8.11 -49.04 8.42
N GLN A 21 -8.95 -49.31 7.42
CA GLN A 21 -9.49 -48.27 6.56
C GLN A 21 -10.36 -47.29 7.35
N TRP A 22 -10.01 -46.00 7.30
CA TRP A 22 -10.76 -44.94 7.97
C TRP A 22 -11.76 -44.26 7.03
N LYS A 23 -11.28 -43.47 6.05
CA LYS A 23 -12.11 -42.72 5.10
C LYS A 23 -11.40 -42.59 3.76
N THR A 24 -12.16 -42.56 2.67
CA THR A 24 -11.68 -42.18 1.34
C THR A 24 -12.07 -40.72 1.10
N ILE A 25 -11.09 -39.84 0.90
CA ILE A 25 -11.28 -38.40 0.77
C ILE A 25 -10.63 -37.96 -0.54
N GLU A 26 -11.32 -37.12 -1.31
CA GLU A 26 -10.78 -36.51 -2.51
C GLU A 26 -9.97 -35.27 -2.16
N GLY A 27 -8.86 -35.04 -2.87
CA GLY A 27 -7.98 -33.92 -2.62
C GLY A 27 -6.85 -33.86 -3.62
N ASP A 28 -6.13 -32.74 -3.58
CA ASP A 28 -5.05 -32.46 -4.51
C ASP A 28 -3.70 -32.60 -3.80
N LEU A 29 -2.77 -33.29 -4.44
CA LEU A 29 -1.39 -33.39 -3.97
C LEU A 29 -0.57 -32.25 -4.60
N SER A 30 -0.07 -31.34 -3.77
CA SER A 30 0.86 -30.30 -4.19
C SER A 30 2.21 -30.52 -3.52
N LYS A 31 3.17 -31.02 -4.30
CA LYS A 31 4.51 -31.43 -3.83
C LYS A 31 4.40 -32.55 -2.79
N ASP A 32 4.66 -32.22 -1.52
CA ASP A 32 4.70 -33.15 -0.40
C ASP A 32 3.48 -33.02 0.52
N ILE A 33 2.54 -32.13 0.19
CA ILE A 33 1.32 -31.88 0.97
C ILE A 33 0.11 -32.22 0.12
N TRP A 34 -0.68 -33.16 0.58
CA TRP A 34 -2.01 -33.45 0.05
C TRP A 34 -3.05 -32.67 0.85
N VAL A 35 -3.97 -32.00 0.16
CA VAL A 35 -5.04 -31.23 0.80
C VAL A 35 -6.38 -31.71 0.27
N SER A 36 -7.32 -32.01 1.16
CA SER A 36 -8.67 -32.41 0.79
C SER A 36 -9.39 -31.30 0.01
N ARG A 37 -10.37 -31.67 -0.82
CA ARG A 37 -11.09 -30.72 -1.68
C ARG A 37 -11.92 -29.71 -0.88
N ASP A 38 -12.50 -30.15 0.24
CA ASP A 38 -13.17 -29.30 1.23
C ASP A 38 -12.18 -28.44 2.04
N ARG A 39 -10.88 -28.75 1.93
CA ARG A 39 -9.76 -28.10 2.61
C ARG A 39 -9.88 -28.14 4.13
N GLU A 40 -10.50 -29.18 4.65
CA GLU A 40 -10.61 -29.46 6.07
C GLU A 40 -9.49 -30.38 6.57
N LEU A 41 -8.78 -31.10 5.69
CA LEU A 41 -7.71 -32.01 6.09
C LEU A 41 -6.53 -31.91 5.14
N ALA A 42 -5.32 -31.82 5.68
CA ALA A 42 -4.10 -31.91 4.91
C ALA A 42 -3.14 -32.94 5.51
N LEU A 43 -2.44 -33.66 4.64
CA LEU A 43 -1.48 -34.70 4.98
C LEU A 43 -0.13 -34.36 4.36
N THR A 44 0.94 -34.46 5.14
CA THR A 44 2.30 -34.13 4.72
C THR A 44 3.14 -35.41 4.61
N PHE A 45 4.00 -35.51 3.60
CA PHE A 45 4.79 -36.70 3.27
C PHE A 45 6.29 -36.40 3.15
N LYS A 46 6.89 -35.69 4.10
CA LYS A 46 8.30 -35.27 4.00
C LYS A 46 9.28 -36.43 4.02
N ALA A 47 9.01 -37.45 4.84
CA ALA A 47 9.93 -38.57 5.03
C ALA A 47 9.64 -39.79 4.14
N MET A 48 8.54 -39.78 3.36
CA MET A 48 8.07 -40.90 2.50
C MET A 48 8.37 -42.29 3.09
N THR A 49 7.89 -42.55 4.31
CA THR A 49 8.12 -43.83 5.00
C THR A 49 7.18 -44.90 4.44
N LYS A 50 7.75 -45.99 3.91
CA LYS A 50 6.99 -47.14 3.41
C LYS A 50 6.86 -48.21 4.50
N VAL A 51 5.64 -48.66 4.78
CA VAL A 51 5.34 -49.72 5.75
C VAL A 51 4.55 -50.83 5.05
N GLN A 52 4.83 -52.09 5.37
CA GLN A 52 4.10 -53.23 4.83
C GLN A 52 3.24 -53.84 5.94
N ASP A 53 1.95 -53.94 5.71
CA ASP A 53 0.99 -54.53 6.65
C ASP A 53 -0.08 -55.33 5.87
N CYS A 54 -0.43 -56.52 6.35
CA CYS A 54 -1.43 -57.40 5.74
C CYS A 54 -1.34 -57.52 4.20
N ASN A 55 -0.13 -57.81 3.69
CA ASN A 55 0.20 -57.94 2.25
C ASN A 55 0.00 -56.67 1.40
N SER A 56 -0.17 -55.50 2.03
CA SER A 56 -0.27 -54.21 1.35
C SER A 56 0.89 -53.30 1.75
N THR A 57 1.37 -52.48 0.80
CA THR A 57 2.39 -51.47 1.07
C THR A 57 1.75 -50.10 1.20
N PHE A 58 2.04 -49.42 2.30
CA PHE A 58 1.52 -48.11 2.63
C PHE A 58 2.65 -47.08 2.70
N ILE A 59 2.31 -45.82 2.43
CA ILE A 59 3.13 -44.64 2.71
C ILE A 59 2.48 -43.92 3.89
N VAL A 60 3.26 -43.68 4.93
CA VAL A 60 2.76 -43.03 6.14
C VAL A 60 3.03 -41.53 6.06
N SER A 61 2.01 -40.72 6.35
CA SER A 61 2.12 -39.28 6.47
C SER A 61 2.76 -38.88 7.80
N ASP A 62 3.28 -37.68 7.89
CA ASP A 62 3.85 -37.12 9.13
C ASP A 62 2.78 -36.99 10.25
N GLN A 63 1.49 -37.00 9.88
CA GLN A 63 0.35 -37.02 10.81
C GLN A 63 -0.05 -38.45 11.22
N GLY A 64 0.64 -39.48 10.73
CA GLY A 64 0.41 -40.88 11.08
C GLY A 64 -0.68 -41.57 10.28
N TYR A 65 -1.10 -41.02 9.13
CA TYR A 65 -2.04 -41.68 8.23
C TYR A 65 -1.31 -42.53 7.20
N ALA A 66 -1.72 -43.79 7.06
CA ALA A 66 -1.24 -44.67 6.00
C ALA A 66 -2.12 -44.55 4.75
N ILE A 67 -1.49 -44.31 3.61
CA ILE A 67 -2.12 -44.34 2.28
C ILE A 67 -1.49 -45.48 1.48
N LEU A 68 -2.29 -46.21 0.70
CA LEU A 68 -1.77 -47.27 -0.16
C LEU A 68 -0.76 -46.69 -1.17
N SER A 69 0.41 -47.34 -1.30
CA SER A 69 1.51 -46.82 -2.13
C SER A 69 1.09 -46.61 -3.59
N TYR A 70 0.25 -47.48 -4.15
CA TYR A 70 -0.24 -47.32 -5.53
C TYR A 70 -1.18 -46.11 -5.68
N GLN A 71 -2.02 -45.81 -4.68
CA GLN A 71 -2.92 -44.64 -4.71
C GLN A 71 -2.16 -43.32 -4.57
N PHE A 72 -1.08 -43.32 -3.79
CA PHE A 72 -0.19 -42.17 -3.67
C PHE A 72 0.60 -41.92 -4.97
N GLU A 73 1.02 -42.99 -5.65
CA GLU A 73 1.66 -42.88 -6.97
C GLU A 73 0.68 -42.43 -8.06
N GLU A 74 -0.58 -42.89 -8.00
CA GLU A 74 -1.65 -42.42 -8.89
C GLU A 74 -2.01 -40.94 -8.66
N THR A 75 -2.01 -40.43 -7.43
CA THR A 75 -2.27 -38.99 -7.17
C THR A 75 -1.15 -38.08 -7.65
N LYS A 76 0.07 -38.58 -7.83
CA LYS A 76 1.14 -37.84 -8.55
C LYS A 76 0.88 -37.77 -10.07
N LEU A 77 0.11 -38.71 -10.62
CA LEU A 77 -0.10 -38.88 -12.06
C LEU A 77 -1.49 -38.43 -12.55
N SER A 78 -2.49 -38.36 -11.67
CA SER A 78 -3.89 -38.18 -12.04
C SER A 78 -4.47 -36.85 -11.56
N ASN A 79 -4.80 -35.97 -12.52
CA ASN A 79 -5.65 -34.80 -12.36
C ASN A 79 -7.17 -35.10 -12.52
N ASN A 80 -7.59 -36.37 -12.56
CA ASN A 80 -8.99 -36.71 -12.88
C ASN A 80 -9.64 -37.57 -11.79
N SER A 81 -10.54 -36.94 -11.01
CA SER A 81 -11.31 -37.59 -9.96
C SER A 81 -12.51 -38.37 -10.51
N ARG A 82 -12.69 -39.62 -10.07
CA ARG A 82 -14.00 -40.30 -10.06
C ARG A 82 -14.40 -40.60 -8.62
N SER A 83 -15.60 -40.15 -8.29
CA SER A 83 -16.15 -40.10 -6.94
C SER A 83 -16.71 -41.44 -6.44
N LYS A 84 -16.51 -41.73 -5.14
CA LYS A 84 -17.26 -42.76 -4.41
C LYS A 84 -17.55 -42.33 -2.97
N ARG A 85 -18.79 -42.59 -2.53
CA ARG A 85 -19.45 -42.13 -1.29
C ARG A 85 -18.71 -42.49 0.00
N GLU A 86 -18.79 -41.55 0.95
CA GLU A 86 -18.20 -41.58 2.29
C GLU A 86 -18.97 -42.44 3.30
N ALA A 87 -18.23 -43.06 4.23
CA ALA A 87 -18.75 -43.61 5.48
C ALA A 87 -18.06 -42.88 6.66
N PRO A 88 -18.78 -42.58 7.76
CA PRO A 88 -18.24 -41.81 8.89
C PRO A 88 -17.42 -42.69 9.84
N GLY A 89 -16.27 -42.18 10.31
CA GLY A 89 -15.38 -42.86 11.25
C GLY A 89 -14.67 -41.89 12.19
N ILE A 90 -14.45 -42.37 13.42
CA ILE A 90 -14.13 -41.67 14.69
C ILE A 90 -12.95 -40.66 14.61
N VAL A 91 -13.06 -39.59 15.41
CA VAL A 91 -12.12 -38.46 15.50
C VAL A 91 -10.91 -38.78 16.39
N LEU A 92 -9.70 -38.72 15.84
CA LEU A 92 -8.42 -38.89 16.56
C LEU A 92 -7.55 -37.61 16.44
N SER A 93 -6.60 -37.43 17.35
CA SER A 93 -5.73 -36.24 17.49
C SER A 93 -4.89 -35.89 16.25
N ASN A 94 -4.64 -36.85 15.36
CA ASN A 94 -4.03 -36.65 14.05
C ASN A 94 -4.90 -35.85 13.06
N GLN A 95 -6.22 -35.83 13.25
CA GLN A 95 -7.14 -35.03 12.43
C GLN A 95 -6.93 -33.53 12.66
N LEU A 96 -6.69 -33.12 13.90
CA LEU A 96 -6.45 -31.72 14.24
C LEU A 96 -5.17 -31.21 13.58
N ALA A 97 -4.10 -32.00 13.57
CA ALA A 97 -2.85 -31.62 12.89
C ALA A 97 -3.07 -31.43 11.37
N GLY A 98 -3.89 -32.28 10.75
CA GLY A 98 -4.24 -32.13 9.34
C GLY A 98 -5.16 -30.93 9.08
N GLN A 99 -6.12 -30.65 9.97
CA GLN A 99 -6.98 -29.46 9.92
C GLN A 99 -6.18 -28.16 10.05
N LEU A 100 -5.23 -28.11 10.99
CA LEU A 100 -4.35 -26.95 11.16
C LEU A 100 -3.49 -26.70 9.92
N THR A 101 -2.96 -27.77 9.33
CA THR A 101 -2.15 -27.68 8.11
C THR A 101 -3.00 -27.18 6.93
N ALA A 102 -4.23 -27.69 6.77
CA ALA A 102 -5.15 -27.24 5.73
C ALA A 102 -5.58 -25.77 5.93
N GLY A 103 -5.84 -25.37 7.17
CA GLY A 103 -6.14 -24.00 7.55
C GLY A 103 -5.00 -23.04 7.21
N GLN A 104 -3.75 -23.43 7.51
CA GLN A 104 -2.56 -22.65 7.16
C GLN A 104 -2.40 -22.48 5.64
N GLU A 105 -2.53 -23.56 4.86
CA GLU A 105 -2.40 -23.51 3.40
C GLU A 105 -3.51 -22.66 2.76
N ASN A 106 -4.73 -22.75 3.28
CA ASN A 106 -5.83 -21.89 2.85
C ASN A 106 -5.54 -20.42 3.11
N ALA A 107 -5.10 -20.08 4.33
CA ALA A 107 -4.74 -18.72 4.69
C ALA A 107 -3.61 -18.18 3.79
N LEU A 108 -2.59 -19.01 3.52
CA LEU A 108 -1.47 -18.65 2.66
C LEU A 108 -1.89 -18.45 1.20
N LYS A 109 -2.82 -19.27 0.68
CA LYS A 109 -3.38 -19.09 -0.66
C LYS A 109 -4.18 -17.79 -0.77
N VAL A 110 -5.07 -17.54 0.19
CA VAL A 110 -5.92 -16.35 0.20
C VAL A 110 -5.07 -15.08 0.31
N THR A 111 -4.09 -15.05 1.23
CA THR A 111 -3.18 -13.90 1.39
C THR A 111 -2.37 -13.63 0.13
N LYS A 112 -1.90 -14.66 -0.58
CA LYS A 112 -1.19 -14.48 -1.87
C LYS A 112 -2.07 -13.81 -2.91
N GLU A 113 -3.34 -14.22 -3.05
CA GLU A 113 -4.26 -13.61 -4.00
C GLU A 113 -4.55 -12.14 -3.63
N TYR A 114 -4.75 -11.84 -2.35
CA TYR A 114 -4.90 -10.45 -1.91
C TYR A 114 -3.66 -9.61 -2.18
N PHE A 115 -2.47 -10.13 -1.91
CA PHE A 115 -1.23 -9.42 -2.17
C PHE A 115 -1.03 -9.15 -3.67
N LYS A 116 -1.33 -10.14 -4.51
CA LYS A 116 -1.33 -9.98 -5.97
C LYS A 116 -2.30 -8.89 -6.41
N SER A 117 -3.52 -8.87 -5.86
CA SER A 117 -4.51 -7.83 -6.16
C SER A 117 -4.05 -6.46 -5.70
N ALA A 118 -3.46 -6.35 -4.51
CA ALA A 118 -2.94 -5.10 -3.98
C ALA A 118 -1.81 -4.53 -4.86
N LEU A 119 -0.87 -5.38 -5.28
CA LEU A 119 0.19 -4.97 -6.20
C LEU A 119 -0.36 -4.47 -7.54
N TYR A 120 -1.36 -5.16 -8.09
CA TYR A 120 -2.00 -4.73 -9.32
C TYR A 120 -2.63 -3.34 -9.18
N HIS A 121 -3.32 -3.07 -8.07
CA HIS A 121 -3.90 -1.75 -7.81
C HIS A 121 -2.86 -0.67 -7.54
N ILE A 122 -1.74 -1.00 -6.89
CA ILE A 122 -0.63 -0.06 -6.72
C ILE A 122 -0.06 0.35 -8.09
N CYS A 123 0.14 -0.62 -9.00
CA CYS A 123 0.60 -0.32 -10.36
C CYS A 123 -0.40 0.57 -11.11
N GLN A 124 -1.71 0.29 -11.03
CA GLN A 124 -2.73 1.12 -11.66
C GLN A 124 -2.77 2.55 -11.10
N ASN A 125 -2.59 2.70 -9.79
CA ASN A 125 -2.58 4.00 -9.13
C ASN A 125 -1.26 4.76 -9.33
N SER A 126 -0.20 4.10 -9.82
CA SER A 126 1.08 4.76 -10.08
C SER A 126 0.97 5.78 -11.20
N ASP A 127 0.21 5.47 -12.26
CA ASP A 127 0.04 6.39 -13.39
C ASP A 127 -0.75 7.63 -12.99
N THR A 128 -1.82 7.43 -12.21
CA THR A 128 -2.64 8.55 -11.70
C THR A 128 -1.85 9.43 -10.73
N LEU A 129 -1.01 8.83 -9.88
CA LEU A 129 -0.09 9.55 -9.01
C LEU A 129 0.94 10.34 -9.83
N ALA A 130 1.50 9.75 -10.88
CA ALA A 130 2.47 10.41 -11.74
C ALA A 130 1.88 11.67 -12.40
N ASP A 131 0.63 11.60 -12.87
CA ASP A 131 -0.06 12.75 -13.47
C ASP A 131 -0.40 13.84 -12.43
N ALA A 132 -0.75 13.44 -11.21
CA ALA A 132 -0.91 14.38 -10.10
C ALA A 132 0.42 15.08 -9.78
N ILE A 133 1.53 14.35 -9.75
CA ILE A 133 2.88 14.90 -9.52
C ILE A 133 3.24 15.88 -10.62
N LYS A 134 3.01 15.57 -11.91
CA LYS A 134 3.24 16.51 -13.02
C LYS A 134 2.42 17.79 -12.86
N SER A 135 1.16 17.66 -12.49
CA SER A 135 0.27 18.82 -12.26
C SER A 135 0.80 19.70 -11.12
N LEU A 136 1.23 19.10 -10.01
CA LEU A 136 1.87 19.82 -8.90
C LEU A 136 3.20 20.45 -9.31
N ALA A 137 4.01 19.78 -10.13
CA ALA A 137 5.27 20.29 -10.65
C ALA A 137 5.06 21.52 -11.53
N SER A 138 3.96 21.55 -12.31
CA SER A 138 3.59 22.71 -13.12
C SER A 138 3.08 23.88 -12.29
N ALA A 139 2.40 23.60 -11.17
CA ALA A 139 1.86 24.63 -10.28
C ALA A 139 2.95 25.26 -9.40
N ASN A 140 3.72 24.46 -8.67
CA ASN A 140 4.76 24.93 -7.75
C ASN A 140 5.93 23.91 -7.70
N PRO A 141 6.87 23.97 -8.66
CA PRO A 141 7.97 23.01 -8.76
C PRO A 141 8.87 23.02 -7.52
N THR A 142 9.09 24.18 -6.91
CA THR A 142 9.93 24.34 -5.72
C THR A 142 9.34 23.62 -4.50
N LEU A 143 8.03 23.77 -4.23
CA LEU A 143 7.40 23.09 -3.09
C LEU A 143 7.41 21.57 -3.27
N LEU A 144 7.14 21.12 -4.49
CA LEU A 144 7.20 19.69 -4.82
C LEU A 144 8.62 19.15 -4.60
N ALA A 145 9.66 19.82 -5.10
CA ALA A 145 11.05 19.38 -4.94
C ALA A 145 11.43 19.27 -3.46
N ARG A 146 11.05 20.25 -2.63
CA ARG A 146 11.32 20.25 -1.19
C ARG A 146 10.64 19.09 -0.48
N GLN A 147 9.40 18.77 -0.86
CA GLN A 147 8.65 17.64 -0.32
C GLN A 147 9.25 16.30 -0.77
N LEU A 148 9.64 16.16 -2.04
CA LEU A 148 10.19 14.92 -2.60
C LEU A 148 11.61 14.62 -2.14
N LEU A 149 12.45 15.64 -1.98
CA LEU A 149 13.86 15.51 -1.59
C LEU A 149 14.09 15.73 -0.10
N GLU A 150 13.03 16.02 0.66
CA GLU A 150 13.06 16.33 2.10
C GLU A 150 14.10 17.41 2.46
N ASN A 151 14.35 18.34 1.53
CA ASN A 151 15.34 19.40 1.69
C ASN A 151 14.64 20.75 1.52
N PRO A 152 14.56 21.60 2.56
CA PRO A 152 13.89 22.91 2.47
C PRO A 152 14.74 23.95 1.71
N ASN A 153 16.06 23.75 1.63
CA ASN A 153 17.02 24.75 1.13
C ASN A 153 17.32 24.54 -0.35
N ILE A 154 16.27 24.35 -1.15
CA ILE A 154 16.36 24.24 -2.60
C ILE A 154 15.26 25.04 -3.27
N GLN A 155 15.57 25.51 -4.46
CA GLN A 155 14.63 26.04 -5.44
C GLN A 155 14.57 25.06 -6.59
N ALA A 156 13.39 24.94 -7.21
CA ALA A 156 13.26 24.13 -8.42
C ALA A 156 12.44 24.85 -9.49
N ARG A 157 12.80 24.56 -10.75
CA ARG A 157 12.14 25.06 -11.94
C ARG A 157 11.87 23.92 -12.90
N LEU A 158 10.67 23.90 -13.45
CA LEU A 158 10.31 22.95 -14.49
C LEU A 158 10.88 23.44 -15.84
N ILE A 159 11.77 22.66 -16.45
CA ILE A 159 12.37 22.97 -17.76
C ILE A 159 11.52 22.41 -18.88
N THR A 160 11.05 21.18 -18.69
CA THR A 160 10.16 20.45 -19.58
C THR A 160 9.14 19.69 -18.72
N GLU A 161 8.12 19.09 -19.34
CA GLU A 161 7.10 18.31 -18.62
C GLU A 161 7.66 17.18 -17.71
N SER A 162 8.90 16.74 -17.95
CA SER A 162 9.54 15.65 -17.22
C SER A 162 10.90 16.01 -16.61
N LEU A 163 11.39 17.25 -16.79
CA LEU A 163 12.70 17.66 -16.31
C LEU A 163 12.58 18.79 -15.30
N LEU A 164 12.99 18.49 -14.07
CA LEU A 164 13.05 19.42 -12.96
C LEU A 164 14.50 19.84 -12.71
N GLU A 165 14.79 21.13 -12.91
CA GLU A 165 16.05 21.75 -12.50
C GLU A 165 15.95 22.10 -11.02
N VAL A 166 16.92 21.65 -10.22
CA VAL A 166 16.99 21.92 -8.78
C VAL A 166 18.27 22.69 -8.49
N THR A 167 18.15 23.78 -7.74
CA THR A 167 19.25 24.68 -7.38
C THR A 167 19.26 24.84 -5.85
N PRO A 168 20.41 24.66 -5.19
CA PRO A 168 20.51 24.87 -3.75
C PRO A 168 20.32 26.35 -3.39
N CYS A 169 19.70 26.60 -2.24
CA CYS A 169 19.51 27.92 -1.65
C CYS A 169 20.34 28.05 -0.38
N GLU A 170 20.75 29.27 -0.07
CA GLU A 170 21.32 29.65 1.21
C GLU A 170 20.21 30.19 2.12
N GLU A 171 20.28 29.88 3.41
CA GLU A 171 19.30 30.33 4.39
C GLU A 171 19.63 31.75 4.84
N LEU A 172 18.62 32.63 4.84
CA LEU A 172 18.75 34.01 5.28
C LEU A 172 18.11 34.19 6.66
N ASN A 173 18.73 35.01 7.51
CA ASN A 173 18.15 35.35 8.79
C ASN A 173 16.96 36.32 8.60
N MET A 174 15.76 35.87 8.95
CA MET A 174 14.52 36.64 8.77
C MET A 174 14.51 37.99 9.52
N THR A 175 15.33 38.17 10.55
CA THR A 175 15.45 39.46 11.27
C THR A 175 16.11 40.54 10.43
N GLN A 176 16.96 40.17 9.47
CA GLN A 176 17.68 41.08 8.58
C GLN A 176 16.89 41.36 7.29
N VAL A 177 15.77 40.67 7.05
CA VAL A 177 14.93 40.86 5.87
C VAL A 177 13.83 41.87 6.18
N HIS A 178 13.82 42.98 5.44
CA HIS A 178 12.86 44.06 5.62
C HIS A 178 12.08 44.34 4.35
N PHE A 179 10.76 44.50 4.49
CA PHE A 179 9.89 44.92 3.38
C PHE A 179 10.26 46.33 2.89
N THR A 180 10.18 46.54 1.58
CA THR A 180 10.37 47.86 0.97
C THR A 180 9.12 48.25 0.18
N PRO A 181 8.29 49.19 0.66
CA PRO A 181 7.09 49.62 -0.08
C PRO A 181 7.48 50.29 -1.41
N LEU A 182 6.72 49.97 -2.46
CA LEU A 182 6.92 50.53 -3.81
C LEU A 182 5.62 51.13 -4.34
N GLN A 183 5.73 52.13 -5.21
CA GLN A 183 4.57 52.76 -5.87
C GLN A 183 3.89 51.80 -6.86
N HIS A 184 4.68 50.91 -7.45
CA HIS A 184 4.27 49.84 -8.37
C HIS A 184 4.10 48.53 -7.60
N CYS A 185 3.15 47.69 -8.04
CA CYS A 185 2.90 46.40 -7.42
C CYS A 185 3.52 45.28 -8.23
N PHE A 186 4.02 44.28 -7.52
CA PHE A 186 4.71 43.13 -8.10
C PHE A 186 4.08 41.83 -7.64
N ASP A 187 4.26 40.78 -8.44
CA ASP A 187 3.86 39.41 -8.09
C ASP A 187 4.63 38.85 -6.88
N LYS A 188 5.79 39.44 -6.57
CA LYS A 188 6.67 39.09 -5.46
C LYS A 188 6.96 40.28 -4.57
N MET A 189 7.24 39.99 -3.31
CA MET A 189 7.43 41.00 -2.27
C MET A 189 8.81 41.66 -2.35
N PRO A 190 8.91 42.98 -2.60
CA PRO A 190 10.18 43.69 -2.53
C PRO A 190 10.76 43.68 -1.11
N VAL A 191 11.98 43.17 -0.98
CA VAL A 191 12.71 43.06 0.28
C VAL A 191 14.11 43.65 0.14
N LYS A 192 14.60 44.23 1.23
CA LYS A 192 16.00 44.58 1.43
C LYS A 192 16.56 43.69 2.54
N PHE A 193 17.77 43.21 2.38
CA PHE A 193 18.43 42.36 3.36
C PHE A 193 19.93 42.60 3.41
N GLU A 194 20.50 42.35 4.57
CA GLU A 194 21.94 42.45 4.81
C GLU A 194 22.59 41.08 4.55
N TYR A 195 23.71 41.10 3.83
CA TYR A 195 24.47 39.92 3.43
C TYR A 195 25.95 40.12 3.81
N TYR A 196 26.64 39.04 4.19
CA TYR A 196 28.01 39.07 4.78
C TYR A 196 28.15 40.02 5.98
N ASP A 197 27.67 39.61 7.17
CA ASP A 197 27.86 40.34 8.45
C ASP A 197 27.60 41.86 8.36
N ASN A 198 26.47 42.23 7.73
CA ASN A 198 25.99 43.61 7.60
C ASN A 198 26.87 44.54 6.75
N THR A 199 27.79 43.98 5.94
CA THR A 199 28.66 44.78 5.07
C THR A 199 28.01 45.13 3.73
N LEU A 200 27.06 44.32 3.26
CA LEU A 200 26.41 44.50 1.96
C LEU A 200 24.88 44.52 2.12
N THR A 201 24.24 45.62 1.74
CA THR A 201 22.77 45.66 1.63
C THR A 201 22.36 45.30 0.21
N LEU A 202 21.58 44.23 0.08
CA LEU A 202 21.03 43.76 -1.17
C LEU A 202 19.52 44.03 -1.24
N HIS A 203 19.03 44.18 -2.46
CA HIS A 203 17.62 44.33 -2.77
C HIS A 203 17.17 43.18 -3.65
N GLY A 204 15.97 42.68 -3.42
CA GLY A 204 15.39 41.61 -4.21
C GLY A 204 13.89 41.48 -4.01
N PHE A 205 13.32 40.43 -4.59
CA PHE A 205 11.91 40.12 -4.54
C PHE A 205 11.71 38.71 -3.99
N MET A 206 11.10 38.64 -2.82
CA MET A 206 10.78 37.40 -2.11
C MET A 206 9.41 36.88 -2.55
N ASP A 207 9.35 35.62 -2.93
CA ASP A 207 8.09 34.92 -3.13
C ASP A 207 7.48 34.58 -1.75
N PRO A 208 6.27 35.04 -1.42
CA PRO A 208 5.65 34.81 -0.11
C PRO A 208 5.27 33.34 0.14
N VAL A 209 5.13 32.53 -0.93
CA VAL A 209 4.77 31.11 -0.84
C VAL A 209 6.02 30.25 -0.64
N THR A 210 7.08 30.50 -1.42
CA THR A 210 8.30 29.68 -1.39
C THR A 210 9.39 30.25 -0.49
N GLY A 211 9.31 31.52 -0.10
CA GLY A 211 10.34 32.23 0.68
C GLY A 211 11.62 32.51 -0.11
N VAL A 212 11.66 32.24 -1.42
CA VAL A 212 12.86 32.42 -2.24
C VAL A 212 12.98 33.88 -2.69
N VAL A 213 14.17 34.46 -2.49
CA VAL A 213 14.49 35.80 -2.95
C VAL A 213 15.11 35.73 -4.35
N SER A 214 14.57 36.52 -5.27
CA SER A 214 15.01 36.60 -6.67
C SER A 214 15.27 38.05 -7.07
N SER A 215 16.14 38.29 -8.05
CA SER A 215 16.47 39.64 -8.51
C SER A 215 15.39 40.28 -9.41
N LYS A 216 14.40 39.50 -9.85
CA LYS A 216 13.35 39.94 -10.80
C LYS A 216 11.96 39.54 -10.32
N ALA A 217 11.01 40.42 -10.58
CA ALA A 217 9.59 40.22 -10.36
C ALA A 217 8.79 40.80 -11.54
N THR A 218 7.56 40.33 -11.70
CA THR A 218 6.64 40.80 -12.74
C THR A 218 5.78 41.91 -12.15
N GLU A 219 5.65 43.03 -12.85
CA GLU A 219 4.72 44.09 -12.46
C GLU A 219 3.28 43.63 -12.70
N VAL A 220 2.40 43.89 -11.74
CA VAL A 220 1.00 43.45 -11.73
C VAL A 220 0.08 44.61 -11.36
N ASP A 221 -1.20 44.48 -11.70
CA ASP A 221 -2.20 45.49 -11.32
C ASP A 221 -2.39 45.52 -9.80
N CYS A 222 -2.05 46.66 -9.20
CA CYS A 222 -2.22 46.96 -7.79
C CYS A 222 -3.65 46.79 -7.26
N ASN A 223 -4.67 46.89 -8.11
CA ASN A 223 -6.05 46.69 -7.67
C ASN A 223 -6.31 45.22 -7.29
N THR A 224 -5.64 44.29 -7.97
CA THR A 224 -5.78 42.85 -7.74
C THR A 224 -4.73 42.30 -6.79
N HIS A 225 -3.54 42.89 -6.78
CA HIS A 225 -2.39 42.47 -5.96
C HIS A 225 -1.96 43.61 -5.03
N SER A 226 -2.86 44.03 -4.14
CA SER A 226 -2.59 45.12 -3.18
C SER A 226 -1.90 44.64 -1.89
N HIS A 227 -1.99 43.35 -1.58
CA HIS A 227 -1.53 42.78 -0.32
C HIS A 227 -0.74 41.50 -0.51
N PHE A 228 0.27 41.30 0.34
CA PHE A 228 0.96 40.03 0.53
C PHE A 228 0.53 39.39 1.85
N TYR A 229 0.49 38.06 1.86
CA TYR A 229 0.18 37.26 3.04
C TYR A 229 1.37 36.37 3.37
N ILE A 230 1.86 36.44 4.61
CA ILE A 230 3.00 35.66 5.09
C ILE A 230 2.61 34.97 6.38
N GLU A 231 2.79 33.66 6.43
CA GLU A 231 2.64 32.87 7.64
C GLU A 231 3.93 32.94 8.47
N GLN A 232 3.80 33.24 9.77
CA GLN A 232 4.90 33.24 10.71
C GLN A 232 5.02 31.90 11.44
N SER A 233 6.17 31.66 12.07
CA SER A 233 6.43 30.45 12.87
C SER A 233 5.46 30.22 14.03
N ASP A 234 4.71 31.25 14.46
CA ASP A 234 3.67 31.17 15.50
C ASP A 234 2.26 30.90 14.93
N GLY A 235 2.14 30.60 13.62
CA GLY A 235 0.88 30.31 12.93
C GLY A 235 0.00 31.55 12.69
N LYS A 236 0.52 32.76 12.95
CA LYS A 236 -0.17 34.01 12.61
C LYS A 236 0.12 34.40 11.15
N ILE A 237 -0.88 34.96 10.50
CA ILE A 237 -0.76 35.46 9.13
C ILE A 237 -0.64 36.98 9.19
N LYS A 238 0.45 37.50 8.61
CA LYS A 238 0.66 38.93 8.39
C LYS A 238 0.16 39.30 7.00
N GLN A 239 -0.68 40.32 6.94
CA GLN A 239 -1.08 40.99 5.72
C GLN A 239 -0.26 42.27 5.57
N ILE A 240 0.41 42.44 4.44
CA ILE A 240 1.28 43.59 4.16
C ILE A 240 0.79 44.29 2.91
N ASN A 241 0.43 45.56 3.02
CA ASN A 241 0.04 46.36 1.86
C ASN A 241 1.28 46.76 1.04
N GLN A 242 1.26 46.50 -0.27
CA GLN A 242 2.43 46.71 -1.13
C GLN A 242 2.85 48.18 -1.23
N LYS A 243 1.88 49.11 -1.28
CA LYS A 243 2.11 50.53 -1.49
C LYS A 243 2.49 51.26 -0.21
N THR A 244 1.81 50.95 0.88
CA THR A 244 1.98 51.68 2.14
C THR A 244 2.96 50.99 3.08
N GLY A 245 3.21 49.69 2.89
CA GLY A 245 3.97 48.88 3.84
C GLY A 245 3.25 48.68 5.18
N HIS A 246 1.96 49.03 5.27
CA HIS A 246 1.18 48.81 6.46
C HIS A 246 1.00 47.30 6.71
N VAL A 247 1.27 46.87 7.95
CA VAL A 247 1.20 45.48 8.37
C VAL A 247 0.01 45.30 9.31
N GLU A 248 -0.89 44.40 8.96
CA GLU A 248 -2.03 43.99 9.76
C GLU A 248 -1.96 42.47 10.02
N TYR A 249 -2.52 42.01 11.15
CA TYR A 249 -2.62 40.59 11.45
C TYR A 249 -4.02 40.10 11.09
N VAL A 250 -4.10 39.08 10.24
CA VAL A 250 -5.38 38.49 9.81
C VAL A 250 -6.01 37.77 11.00
N LYS A 251 -7.25 38.14 11.34
CA LYS A 251 -7.99 37.53 12.46
C LYS A 251 -8.42 36.11 12.09
N GLU A 252 -8.43 35.21 13.06
CA GLU A 252 -8.67 33.77 12.87
C GLU A 252 -10.02 33.43 12.19
N ALA A 253 -11.03 34.30 12.31
CA ALA A 253 -12.32 34.16 11.63
C ALA A 253 -12.25 34.31 10.09
N GLU A 254 -11.25 35.01 9.54
CA GLU A 254 -11.04 35.16 8.09
C GLU A 254 -10.26 33.99 7.47
N LYS A 255 -9.56 33.19 8.29
CA LYS A 255 -8.84 31.98 7.84
C LYS A 255 -9.79 30.91 7.26
N LEU A 256 -11.05 30.89 7.68
CA LEU A 256 -12.08 29.96 7.19
C LEU A 256 -12.61 30.30 5.78
N ASN A 257 -12.56 31.57 5.37
CA ASN A 257 -12.99 31.97 4.02
C ASN A 257 -11.99 31.56 2.92
N PHE A 258 -10.72 31.32 3.25
CA PHE A 258 -9.74 30.79 2.30
C PHE A 258 -9.87 29.28 2.04
N LYS A 259 -10.58 28.53 2.91
CA LYS A 259 -10.84 27.08 2.72
C LYS A 259 -12.12 26.75 1.95
N SER A 260 -12.83 27.76 1.44
CA SER A 260 -14.08 27.55 0.70
C SER A 260 -14.13 28.32 -0.63
N ALA A 261 -13.05 28.24 -1.40
CA ALA A 261 -13.18 28.32 -2.85
C ALA A 261 -13.88 27.03 -3.34
N LYS A 262 -15.23 27.03 -3.31
CA LYS A 262 -16.01 26.10 -4.11
C LYS A 262 -15.57 26.30 -5.56
N LEU A 263 -15.06 25.23 -6.18
CA LEU A 263 -14.93 25.12 -7.63
C LEU A 263 -16.27 25.54 -8.26
N GLN A 264 -16.30 26.73 -8.86
CA GLN A 264 -17.39 27.15 -9.71
C GLN A 264 -17.10 26.64 -11.11
N TYR A 265 -17.89 25.63 -11.49
CA TYR A 265 -17.94 25.10 -12.84
C TYR A 265 -18.47 26.17 -13.78
N ILE A 266 -17.68 26.57 -14.78
CA ILE A 266 -18.18 27.29 -15.95
C ILE A 266 -19.02 26.29 -16.73
N LYS A 267 -20.32 26.57 -16.80
CA LYS A 267 -21.32 25.77 -17.48
C LYS A 267 -21.20 26.02 -18.98
N ASP A 268 -20.23 25.38 -19.64
CA ASP A 268 -20.25 25.26 -21.09
C ASP A 268 -21.26 24.18 -21.49
N GLU A 269 -22.40 24.68 -21.97
CA GLU A 269 -23.43 23.91 -22.64
C GLU A 269 -22.88 23.28 -23.93
N HIS A 270 -22.31 22.08 -23.86
CA HIS A 270 -22.33 21.18 -24.99
C HIS A 270 -22.75 19.77 -24.56
N ARG A 271 -24.03 19.51 -24.86
CA ARG A 271 -24.61 18.22 -25.28
C ARG A 271 -23.51 17.44 -26.05
N TYR A 272 -23.20 16.18 -25.75
CA TYR A 272 -24.00 15.01 -26.09
C TYR A 272 -23.71 13.81 -25.18
N LEU A 273 -24.78 13.13 -24.75
CA LEU A 273 -24.78 11.71 -24.41
C LEU A 273 -24.84 10.91 -25.71
N LYS A 274 -23.94 9.94 -25.89
CA LYS A 274 -24.25 8.75 -26.68
C LYS A 274 -23.58 7.52 -26.07
N ILE A 275 -24.30 6.93 -25.12
CA ILE A 275 -24.12 5.55 -24.67
C ILE A 275 -24.81 4.67 -25.72
N LEU A 276 -24.07 3.73 -26.30
CA LEU A 276 -24.63 2.63 -27.08
C LEU A 276 -24.46 1.34 -26.28
N SER A 277 -25.57 0.65 -26.02
CA SER A 277 -25.61 -0.67 -25.39
C SER A 277 -26.09 -1.74 -26.39
N SER A 278 -25.34 -2.85 -26.43
CA SER A 278 -25.71 -4.24 -26.77
C SER A 278 -26.49 -4.57 -28.06
N GLN A 279 -25.95 -5.50 -28.86
CA GLN A 279 -26.56 -6.83 -29.12
C GLN A 279 -25.69 -7.68 -30.06
N THR A 280 -24.94 -8.63 -29.49
CA THR A 280 -24.92 -10.10 -29.71
C THR A 280 -23.67 -10.67 -29.05
#